data_AF-A0A8X6Y4D0-F1
#
_entry.id   AF-A0A8X6Y4D0-F1
#
_cell.length_a   1.000
_cell.length_b   1.000
_cell.length_c   1.000
_cell.angle_alpha   90.00
_cell.angle_beta   90.00
_cell.angle_gamma   90.00
#
_symmetry.space_group_name_H-M   'P 1'
#
loop_
_entity.id
_entity.type
_entity.pdbx_description
1 polymer ?
#
loop_
_entity_poly.entity_id
_entity_poly.type
_entity_poly.pdbx_seq_one_letter_code
_entity_poly.pdbx_strand_id
1 'polypeptide(L)'
;MGDFNAKHTSWKCDVDNRRGTFLDAHINRSGIRILAPPTPTRYTNMKTNWEKFTQNLNVPDNFTLPEAKITDDIDKQVAAFTERPHKAYINASKPLKNNDTSTSAGILINYLKKEQSQENLAIYEKPCGQKYLK
;
A
#
# COMPACT_ATOMS: atom_id res chain seq x y z
N MET A 1 -16.89 -0.56 -7.60
CA MET A 1 -15.42 -0.69 -7.56
C MET A 1 -14.87 0.48 -6.77
N GLY A 2 -13.87 0.29 -5.91
CA GLY A 2 -13.35 1.37 -5.07
C GLY A 2 -12.21 0.93 -4.16
N ASP A 3 -11.51 1.90 -3.58
CA ASP A 3 -10.49 1.69 -2.54
C ASP A 3 -11.13 1.82 -1.15
N PHE A 4 -11.26 0.70 -0.46
CA PHE A 4 -11.84 0.64 0.89
C PHE A 4 -10.82 0.85 2.01
N ASN A 5 -9.52 0.94 1.66
CA ASN A 5 -8.40 0.99 2.60
C ASN A 5 -8.53 -0.07 3.73
N ALA A 6 -9.00 -1.27 3.34
CA ALA A 6 -9.30 -2.40 4.20
C ALA A 6 -8.26 -3.50 3.93
N LYS A 7 -7.59 -3.97 4.98
CA LYS A 7 -6.52 -4.98 4.88
C LYS A 7 -7.03 -6.28 5.48
N HIS A 8 -7.04 -7.35 4.69
CA HIS A 8 -7.37 -8.69 5.16
C HIS A 8 -6.67 -9.77 4.35
N THR A 9 -6.27 -10.85 5.01
CA THR A 9 -5.65 -12.04 4.41
C THR A 9 -6.53 -12.70 3.33
N SER A 10 -7.86 -12.63 3.46
CA SER A 10 -8.85 -13.09 2.45
C SER A 10 -8.64 -12.46 1.05
N TRP A 11 -8.03 -11.28 0.97
CA TRP A 11 -7.64 -10.63 -0.29
C TRP A 11 -6.13 -10.35 -0.35
N LYS A 12 -5.35 -11.28 0.19
CA LYS A 12 -3.88 -11.37 0.05
C LYS A 12 -3.11 -10.16 0.60
N CYS A 13 -3.62 -9.53 1.68
CA CYS A 13 -2.83 -8.60 2.48
C CYS A 13 -1.98 -9.36 3.52
N ASP A 14 -0.81 -8.82 3.87
CA ASP A 14 0.07 -9.42 4.90
C ASP A 14 -0.47 -9.29 6.32
N VAL A 15 -1.39 -8.35 6.55
CA VAL A 15 -1.96 -8.04 7.87
C VAL A 15 -3.43 -7.73 7.75
N ASP A 16 -4.15 -7.96 8.84
CA ASP A 16 -5.55 -7.61 8.98
C ASP A 16 -5.70 -6.27 9.71
N ASN A 17 -6.70 -5.47 9.33
CA ASN A 17 -7.11 -4.30 10.10
C ASN A 17 -8.61 -4.32 10.41
N ARG A 18 -9.05 -3.48 11.35
CA ARG A 18 -10.46 -3.43 11.80
C ARG A 18 -11.45 -3.28 10.64
N ARG A 19 -11.09 -2.50 9.60
CA ARG A 19 -11.91 -2.32 8.40
C ARG A 19 -11.99 -3.60 7.57
N GLY A 20 -10.87 -4.31 7.41
CA GLY A 20 -10.82 -5.60 6.73
C GLY A 20 -11.64 -6.66 7.44
N THR A 21 -11.50 -6.80 8.76
CA THR A 21 -12.31 -7.75 9.54
C THR A 21 -13.81 -7.45 9.44
N PHE A 22 -14.20 -6.17 9.50
CA PHE A 22 -15.61 -5.78 9.33
C PHE A 22 -16.13 -6.10 7.92
N LEU A 23 -15.33 -5.80 6.90
CA LEU A 23 -15.69 -6.06 5.51
C LEU A 23 -15.80 -7.57 5.23
N ASP A 24 -14.87 -8.38 5.73
CA ASP A 24 -14.90 -9.84 5.63
C ASP A 24 -16.16 -10.42 6.31
N ALA A 25 -16.50 -9.94 7.51
CA ALA A 25 -17.74 -10.34 8.18
C ALA A 25 -19.00 -9.95 7.38
N HIS A 26 -19.01 -8.78 6.75
CA HIS A 26 -20.12 -8.35 5.90
C HIS A 26 -20.25 -9.22 4.64
N ILE A 27 -19.13 -9.57 4.00
CA ILE A 27 -19.06 -10.46 2.83
C ILE A 27 -19.59 -11.85 3.17
N ASN A 28 -19.15 -12.42 4.29
CA ASN A 28 -19.59 -13.74 4.75
C ASN A 28 -21.10 -13.78 5.04
N ARG A 29 -21.69 -12.67 5.51
CA ARG A 29 -23.14 -12.56 5.74
C ARG A 29 -23.96 -12.33 4.48
N SER A 30 -23.39 -11.64 3.49
CA SER A 30 -24.10 -11.23 2.27
C SER A 30 -23.96 -12.22 1.12
N GLY A 31 -23.05 -13.19 1.21
CA GLY A 31 -22.79 -14.16 0.14
C GLY A 31 -22.11 -13.56 -1.09
N ILE A 32 -21.48 -12.38 -0.95
CA ILE A 32 -20.74 -11.71 -2.02
C ILE A 32 -19.28 -12.16 -1.96
N ARG A 33 -18.50 -11.98 -3.04
CA ARG A 33 -17.05 -12.28 -3.07
C ARG A 33 -16.25 -11.07 -3.54
N ILE A 34 -15.12 -10.79 -2.88
CA ILE A 34 -14.12 -9.82 -3.38
C ILE A 34 -13.29 -10.45 -4.49
N LEU A 35 -13.18 -9.74 -5.62
CA LEU A 35 -12.23 -10.05 -6.70
C LEU A 35 -11.02 -9.11 -6.56
N ALA A 36 -10.06 -9.51 -5.75
CA ALA A 36 -8.81 -8.76 -5.60
C ALA A 36 -7.93 -8.92 -6.86
N PRO A 37 -7.20 -7.87 -7.27
CA PRO A 37 -6.24 -7.99 -8.37
C PRO A 37 -5.16 -9.03 -8.05
N PRO A 38 -4.60 -9.72 -9.06
CA PRO A 38 -3.59 -10.75 -8.86
C PRO A 38 -2.29 -10.20 -8.26
N THR A 39 -2.05 -8.89 -8.42
CA THR A 39 -0.92 -8.16 -7.85
C THR A 39 -1.41 -7.13 -6.83
N PRO A 40 -0.71 -6.93 -5.70
CA PRO A 40 -1.11 -5.94 -4.70
C PRO A 40 -1.18 -4.52 -5.28
N THR A 41 -2.30 -3.83 -5.09
CA THR A 41 -2.50 -2.41 -5.43
C THR A 41 -1.85 -1.45 -4.42
N ARG A 42 -0.76 -1.88 -3.75
CA ARG A 42 -0.15 -1.07 -2.69
C ARG A 42 0.45 0.20 -3.29
N TYR A 43 -0.13 1.35 -2.97
CA TYR A 43 0.57 2.63 -3.05
C TYR A 43 1.76 2.54 -2.09
N THR A 44 2.95 2.25 -2.64
CA THR A 44 4.18 2.43 -1.88
C THR A 44 4.31 3.91 -1.52
N ASN A 45 4.88 4.23 -0.36
CA ASN A 45 5.15 5.63 0.00
C ASN A 45 6.18 6.17 -1.01
N MET A 46 5.71 6.74 -2.11
CA MET A 46 6.57 7.34 -3.12
C MET A 46 6.70 8.82 -2.84
N LYS A 47 7.91 9.34 -3.01
CA LYS A 47 8.14 10.78 -3.08
C LYS A 47 8.34 11.15 -4.54
N THR A 48 7.43 11.96 -5.05
CA THR A 48 7.54 12.55 -6.38
C THR A 48 8.28 13.88 -6.28
N ASN A 49 9.30 14.07 -7.12
CA ASN A 49 9.88 15.39 -7.35
C ASN A 49 9.02 16.10 -8.41
N TRP A 50 8.22 17.08 -8.00
CA TRP A 50 7.30 17.79 -8.89
C TRP A 50 7.99 18.64 -9.95
N GLU A 51 9.18 19.19 -9.68
CA GLU A 51 9.96 19.90 -10.70
C GLU A 51 10.42 18.95 -11.79
N LYS A 52 10.94 17.78 -11.40
CA LYS A 52 11.34 16.73 -12.35
C LYS A 52 10.15 16.17 -13.13
N PHE A 53 8.98 16.05 -12.50
CA PHE A 53 7.75 15.68 -13.17
C PHE A 53 7.38 16.68 -14.26
N THR A 54 7.38 17.97 -13.94
CA THR A 54 7.10 19.06 -14.90
C THR A 54 8.12 19.07 -16.04
N GLN A 55 9.41 18.85 -15.76
CA GLN A 55 10.44 18.72 -16.79
C GLN A 55 10.17 17.52 -17.72
N ASN A 56 9.83 16.35 -17.17
CA ASN A 56 9.48 15.16 -17.95
C ASN A 56 8.19 15.36 -18.77
N LEU A 57 7.25 16.19 -18.31
CA LEU A 57 6.06 16.55 -19.07
C LEU A 57 6.38 17.55 -20.19
N ASN A 58 7.31 18.47 -19.99
CA ASN A 58 7.57 19.56 -20.95
C ASN A 58 8.53 19.14 -22.09
N VAL A 59 8.91 17.87 -22.18
CA VAL A 59 9.68 17.36 -23.32
C VAL A 59 8.84 17.56 -24.59
N PRO A 60 9.37 18.24 -25.63
CA PRO A 60 8.66 18.45 -26.88
C PRO A 60 8.59 17.12 -27.64
N ASP A 61 7.62 16.30 -27.27
CA ASP A 61 7.16 15.20 -28.11
C ASP A 61 6.15 15.76 -29.10
N ASN A 62 6.33 15.42 -30.37
CA ASN A 62 5.37 15.71 -31.43
C ASN A 62 4.16 14.76 -31.26
N PHE A 63 3.40 14.98 -30.18
CA PHE A 63 2.28 14.14 -29.78
C PHE A 63 1.19 14.25 -30.84
N THR A 64 1.10 13.22 -31.67
CA THR A 64 0.08 13.08 -32.70
C THR A 64 -0.93 12.08 -32.20
N LEU A 65 -2.17 12.54 -32.02
CA LEU A 65 -3.28 11.63 -31.74
C LEU A 65 -3.58 10.85 -33.02
N PRO A 66 -3.58 9.51 -32.99
CA PRO A 66 -4.06 8.73 -34.13
C PRO A 66 -5.53 9.05 -34.37
N GLU A 67 -5.95 9.28 -35.61
CA GLU A 67 -7.35 9.51 -35.96
C GLU A 67 -8.19 8.28 -35.58
N ALA A 68 -9.24 8.46 -34.76
CA ALA A 68 -10.13 7.35 -34.38
C ALA A 68 -11.04 7.02 -35.56
N LYS A 69 -10.89 5.81 -36.11
CA LYS A 69 -11.74 5.32 -37.20
C LYS A 69 -12.68 4.22 -36.73
N ILE A 70 -12.32 3.51 -35.67
CA ILE A 70 -13.04 2.36 -35.11
C ILE A 70 -12.98 2.44 -33.58
N THR A 71 -13.91 1.79 -32.86
CA THR A 71 -13.95 1.75 -31.39
C THR A 71 -12.64 1.30 -30.75
N ASP A 72 -11.89 0.37 -31.37
CA ASP A 72 -10.58 -0.07 -30.88
C ASP A 72 -9.51 1.04 -30.91
N ASP A 73 -9.75 2.10 -31.68
CA ASP A 73 -8.85 3.26 -31.72
C ASP A 73 -9.05 4.18 -30.52
N ILE A 74 -10.21 4.11 -29.84
CA ILE A 74 -10.47 4.85 -28.60
C ILE A 74 -9.55 4.33 -27.50
N ASP A 75 -9.44 3.01 -27.33
CA ASP A 75 -8.55 2.42 -26.32
C ASP A 75 -7.08 2.76 -26.57
N LYS A 76 -6.67 2.81 -27.85
CA LYS A 76 -5.31 3.24 -28.22
C LYS A 76 -5.08 4.72 -27.93
N GLN A 77 -6.06 5.58 -28.19
CA GLN A 77 -5.96 7.01 -27.86
C GLN A 77 -5.91 7.24 -26.35
N VAL A 78 -6.75 6.54 -25.58
CA VAL A 78 -6.76 6.60 -24.12
C VAL A 78 -5.42 6.12 -23.56
N ALA A 79 -4.86 5.03 -24.10
CA ALA A 79 -3.53 4.56 -23.74
C ALA A 79 -2.45 5.61 -24.06
N ALA A 80 -2.42 6.17 -25.27
CA ALA A 80 -1.45 7.18 -25.68
C ALA A 80 -1.53 8.45 -24.81
N PHE A 81 -2.75 8.88 -24.48
CA PHE A 81 -2.97 10.06 -23.65
C PHE A 81 -2.51 9.85 -22.20
N THR A 82 -2.70 8.65 -21.66
CA THR A 82 -2.37 8.33 -20.27
C THR A 82 -0.91 7.93 -20.08
N GLU A 83 -0.22 7.46 -21.12
CA GLU A 83 1.15 6.98 -21.03
C GLU A 83 2.15 8.09 -20.65
N ARG A 84 1.99 9.29 -21.23
CA ARG A 84 2.88 10.44 -20.96
C ARG A 84 2.87 10.88 -19.48
N PRO A 85 1.72 11.24 -18.89
CA PRO A 85 1.69 11.60 -17.47
C PRO A 85 2.10 10.43 -16.57
N HIS A 86 1.79 9.18 -16.94
CA HIS A 86 2.20 8.01 -16.18
C HIS A 86 3.73 7.82 -16.19
N LYS A 87 4.39 7.88 -17.34
CA LYS A 87 5.86 7.81 -17.45
C LYS A 87 6.53 8.98 -16.73
N ALA A 88 6.02 10.19 -16.89
CA ALA A 88 6.56 11.37 -16.19
C ALA A 88 6.49 11.20 -14.67
N TYR A 89 5.38 10.67 -14.16
CA TYR A 89 5.21 10.33 -12.75
C TYR A 89 6.23 9.29 -12.29
N ILE A 90 6.29 8.13 -12.95
CA ILE A 90 7.22 7.05 -12.59
C ILE A 90 8.68 7.53 -12.60
N ASN A 91 9.08 8.33 -13.59
CA ASN A 91 10.44 8.87 -13.71
C ASN A 91 10.79 9.93 -12.65
N ALA A 92 9.77 10.61 -12.12
CA ALA A 92 9.90 11.65 -11.11
C ALA A 92 9.72 11.11 -9.67
N SER A 93 9.09 9.95 -9.53
CA SER A 93 8.84 9.28 -8.27
C SER A 93 10.00 8.38 -7.87
N LYS A 94 10.30 8.36 -6.58
CA LYS A 94 11.20 7.39 -5.97
C LYS A 94 10.49 6.75 -4.78
N PRO A 95 10.70 5.45 -4.52
CA PRO A 95 10.31 4.88 -3.24
C PRO A 95 10.98 5.70 -2.13
N LEU A 96 10.22 6.11 -1.12
CA LEU A 96 10.84 6.61 0.09
C LEU A 96 11.70 5.49 0.67
N LYS A 97 12.95 5.82 1.01
CA LYS A 97 13.73 4.95 1.90
C LYS A 97 12.94 4.91 3.19
N ASN A 98 12.44 3.73 3.56
CA ASN A 98 11.88 3.53 4.88
C ASN A 98 13.06 3.67 5.85
N ASN A 99 13.31 4.87 6.36
CA ASN A 99 14.23 5.04 7.49
C ASN A 99 13.57 4.62 8.81
N ASP A 100 12.29 4.24 8.76
CA ASP A 100 11.55 3.83 9.94
C ASP A 100 11.33 2.33 9.94
N THR A 101 11.89 1.73 10.99
CA THR A 101 11.48 0.54 11.73
C THR A 101 9.96 0.43 11.92
N SER A 102 9.20 0.32 10.83
CA SER A 102 7.74 0.09 10.81
C SER A 102 7.37 -1.24 10.14
N THR A 103 8.33 -2.14 9.95
CA THR A 103 8.04 -3.57 10.03
C THR A 103 7.84 -3.91 11.51
N SER A 104 6.95 -4.84 11.84
CA SER A 104 6.78 -5.34 13.23
C SER A 104 8.11 -5.72 13.89
N ALA A 105 9.12 -6.10 13.10
CA ALA A 105 10.51 -6.31 13.51
C ALA A 105 11.22 -5.06 14.08
N GLY A 106 10.97 -3.87 13.54
CA GLY A 106 11.58 -2.63 14.00
C GLY A 106 11.04 -2.14 15.35
N ILE A 107 9.76 -2.39 15.60
CA ILE A 107 9.13 -2.15 16.91
C ILE A 107 9.70 -3.11 17.96
N LEU A 108 9.87 -4.40 17.60
CA LEU A 108 10.50 -5.41 18.48
C LEU A 108 11.95 -5.04 18.83
N ILE A 109 12.75 -4.59 17.86
CA ILE A 109 14.14 -4.18 18.11
C ILE A 109 14.21 -2.98 19.07
N ASN A 110 13.30 -2.02 18.94
CA ASN A 110 13.24 -0.87 19.84
C ASN A 110 12.74 -1.23 21.24
N TYR A 111 11.84 -2.22 21.36
CA TYR A 111 11.39 -2.77 22.65
C TYR A 111 12.51 -3.51 23.37
N LEU A 112 13.23 -4.40 22.69
CA LEU A 112 14.34 -5.17 23.26
C LEU A 112 15.51 -4.28 23.70
N LYS A 113 15.79 -3.20 22.95
CA LYS A 113 16.78 -2.19 23.35
C LYS A 113 16.35 -1.38 24.59
N LYS A 114 15.04 -1.15 24.77
CA LYS A 114 14.50 -0.52 25.98
C LYS A 114 14.59 -1.46 27.19
N GLU A 115 14.32 -2.75 27.03
CA GLU A 115 14.42 -3.74 28.11
C GLU A 115 15.85 -3.87 28.64
N GLN A 116 16.87 -3.93 27.77
CA GLN A 116 18.27 -3.96 28.22
C GLN A 116 18.73 -2.68 28.95
N SER A 117 18.04 -1.55 28.73
CA SER A 117 18.28 -0.32 29.47
C SER A 117 17.51 -0.23 30.80
N GLN A 118 16.45 -1.04 30.96
CA GLN A 118 15.60 -1.06 32.15
C GLN A 118 15.89 -2.21 33.12
N GLU A 119 16.74 -3.18 32.76
CA GLU A 119 17.22 -4.23 33.67
C GLU A 119 18.02 -3.73 34.90
N ASN A 120 18.25 -2.42 35.04
CA ASN A 120 18.83 -1.84 36.26
C ASN A 120 17.85 -1.18 37.22
N LEU A 121 16.52 -1.19 37.00
CA LEU A 121 15.57 -0.67 37.99
C LEU A 121 14.24 -1.43 38.00
N ALA A 122 14.08 -2.24 39.05
CA ALA A 122 12.85 -2.60 39.76
C ALA A 122 11.81 -3.54 39.11
N ILE A 123 11.66 -4.66 39.81
CA ILE A 123 10.58 -5.66 39.84
C ILE A 123 9.17 -5.03 39.90
N TYR A 124 8.24 -5.56 39.08
CA TYR A 124 6.75 -5.70 39.21
C TYR A 124 6.14 -5.66 37.77
N GLU A 125 5.14 -6.40 37.29
CA GLU A 125 4.07 -7.26 37.82
C GLU A 125 3.44 -8.01 36.59
N LYS A 126 2.85 -9.20 36.74
CA LYS A 126 2.25 -9.97 35.62
C LYS A 126 0.78 -9.59 35.37
N PRO A 127 0.31 -9.36 34.13
CA PRO A 127 -1.11 -9.26 33.85
C PRO A 127 -1.72 -10.63 33.47
N CYS A 128 -2.77 -10.97 34.22
CA CYS A 128 -3.98 -11.66 33.80
C CYS A 128 -3.91 -13.11 33.24
N GLY A 129 -4.15 -14.08 34.14
CA GLY A 129 -5.28 -14.98 33.94
C GLY A 129 -5.10 -16.29 33.16
N GLN A 130 -4.22 -17.19 33.61
CA GLN A 130 -4.36 -18.64 33.35
C GLN A 130 -3.98 -19.47 34.58
N LYS A 131 -4.92 -20.31 35.03
CA LYS A 131 -4.72 -21.36 36.04
C LYS A 131 -4.14 -22.60 35.37
N TYR A 132 -3.26 -23.33 36.06
CA TYR A 132 -3.03 -24.74 35.76
C TYR A 132 -3.47 -25.60 36.96
N LEU A 133 -4.40 -26.53 36.70
CA LEU A 133 -4.68 -27.73 37.49
C LEU A 133 -3.47 -28.68 37.35
N LYS A 134 -3.02 -29.50 38.29
CA LYS A 134 -3.50 -29.94 39.61
C LYS A 134 -2.51 -29.53 40.71
#